data_AF-A0A645DZ69-F1
#
_entry.id   AF-A0A645DZ69-F1
#
_cell.length_a   1.000
_cell.length_b   1.000
_cell.length_c   1.000
_cell.angle_alpha   90.00
_cell.angle_beta   90.00
_cell.angle_gamma   90.00
#
_symmetry.space_group_name_H-M   'P 1'
#
loop_
_entity.id
_entity.type
_entity.pdbx_description
1 polymer ?
#
loop_
_entity_poly.entity_id
_entity_poly.type
_entity_poly.pdbx_seq_one_letter_code
_entity_poly.pdbx_strand_id
1 'polypeptide(L)'
;MNAEYVRKLTPEELTRHAMPYYEQAGIAGMDKDILCRILQPRTEIFTQIPEVVDFLIALPEYDAELFTNKKSKTDSVVSAEVLDFVIPALEALPQWTEEALHETLLGMAEAREMKNGTLLWPVRIALAGKLVTPGGAIEIATLLGREESLRRLKLGRSKL
;
A
#
# COMPACT_ATOMS: atom_id res chain seq x y z
N MET A 1 -14.03 11.27 -20.24
CA MET A 1 -12.61 10.95 -20.50
C MET A 1 -12.48 9.45 -20.43
N ASN A 2 -11.85 8.81 -21.42
CA ASN A 2 -11.72 7.35 -21.49
C ASN A 2 -10.43 6.91 -20.76
N ALA A 3 -10.43 5.74 -20.13
CA ALA A 3 -9.28 5.18 -19.42
C ALA A 3 -8.02 5.09 -20.31
N GLU A 4 -8.19 4.85 -21.62
CA GLU A 4 -7.07 4.87 -22.57
C GLU A 4 -6.38 6.22 -22.70
N TYR A 5 -7.10 7.33 -22.51
CA TYR A 5 -6.51 8.66 -22.54
C TYR A 5 -5.66 8.89 -21.29
N VAL A 6 -6.17 8.55 -20.11
CA VAL A 6 -5.45 8.68 -18.82
C VAL A 6 -4.13 7.91 -18.86
N ARG A 7 -4.13 6.71 -19.43
CA ARG A 7 -2.93 5.86 -19.58
C ARG A 7 -1.86 6.43 -20.53
N LYS A 8 -2.21 7.38 -21.40
CA LYS A 8 -1.30 7.99 -22.37
C LYS A 8 -0.74 9.34 -21.91
N LEU A 9 -1.26 9.90 -20.81
CA LEU A 9 -0.76 11.14 -20.24
C LEU A 9 0.69 10.98 -19.77
N THR A 10 1.47 12.05 -19.86
CA THR A 10 2.75 12.10 -19.14
C THR A 10 2.49 12.19 -17.62
N PRO A 11 3.48 11.88 -16.77
CA PRO A 11 3.35 12.04 -15.32
C PRO A 11 2.95 13.46 -14.91
N GLU A 12 3.47 14.48 -15.59
CA GLU A 12 3.17 15.89 -15.34
C GLU A 12 1.71 16.22 -15.70
N GLU A 13 1.24 15.74 -16.85
CA GLU A 13 -0.16 15.94 -17.28
C GLU A 13 -1.13 15.23 -16.35
N LEU A 14 -0.84 13.98 -15.99
CA LEU A 14 -1.65 13.21 -15.03
C LEU A 14 -1.74 13.96 -13.71
N THR A 15 -0.60 14.37 -13.15
CA THR A 15 -0.55 15.08 -11.87
C THR A 15 -1.34 16.37 -11.94
N ARG A 16 -1.21 17.15 -13.03
CA ARG A 16 -1.98 18.39 -13.24
C ARG A 16 -3.48 18.12 -13.26
N HIS A 17 -3.94 17.07 -13.93
CA HIS A 17 -5.36 16.71 -13.98
C HIS A 17 -5.87 16.09 -12.67
N ALA A 18 -5.04 15.35 -11.95
CA ALA A 18 -5.37 14.68 -10.70
C ALA A 18 -5.32 15.62 -9.49
N MET A 19 -4.61 16.75 -9.57
CA MET A 19 -4.37 17.67 -8.43
C MET A 19 -5.65 18.06 -7.67
N PRO A 20 -6.76 18.47 -8.31
CA PRO A 20 -7.98 18.81 -7.57
C PRO A 20 -8.53 17.65 -6.73
N TYR A 21 -8.32 16.41 -7.20
CA TYR A 21 -8.74 15.19 -6.51
C TYR A 21 -7.73 14.77 -5.43
N TYR A 22 -6.45 15.06 -5.63
CA TYR A 22 -5.44 14.92 -4.58
C TYR A 22 -5.69 15.88 -3.42
N GLU A 23 -6.08 17.12 -3.72
CA GLU A 23 -6.48 18.12 -2.72
C GLU A 23 -7.76 17.67 -1.99
N GLN A 24 -8.79 17.27 -2.73
CA GLN A 24 -10.04 16.74 -2.16
C GLN A 24 -9.79 15.53 -1.24
N ALA A 25 -8.88 14.65 -1.63
CA ALA A 25 -8.54 13.45 -0.87
C ALA A 25 -7.50 13.69 0.24
N GLY A 26 -6.96 14.90 0.38
CA GLY A 26 -5.94 15.23 1.39
C GLY A 26 -4.53 14.71 1.09
N ILE A 27 -4.26 14.14 -0.08
CA ILE A 27 -2.99 13.51 -0.45
C ILE A 27 -2.08 14.38 -1.31
N ALA A 28 -2.47 15.64 -1.59
CA ALA A 28 -1.68 16.57 -2.42
C ALA A 28 -0.25 16.81 -1.90
N GLY A 29 0.00 16.61 -0.61
CA GLY A 29 1.32 16.69 0.00
C GLY A 29 2.24 15.50 -0.26
N MET A 30 1.67 14.33 -0.61
CA MET A 30 2.43 13.08 -0.75
C MET A 30 3.29 13.05 -2.03
N ASP A 31 4.13 12.01 -2.16
CA ASP A 31 5.01 11.82 -3.31
C ASP A 31 4.20 11.63 -4.62
N LYS A 32 4.38 12.56 -5.57
CA LYS A 32 3.59 12.63 -6.80
C LYS A 32 4.03 11.57 -7.80
N ASP A 33 5.30 11.17 -7.79
CA ASP A 33 5.82 10.16 -8.68
C ASP A 33 5.27 8.79 -8.30
N ILE A 34 5.18 8.50 -6.99
CA ILE A 34 4.53 7.28 -6.50
C ILE A 34 3.02 7.32 -6.79
N LEU A 35 2.34 8.43 -6.46
CA LEU A 35 0.90 8.56 -6.74
C LEU A 35 0.58 8.37 -8.22
N CYS A 36 1.37 8.97 -9.11
CA CYS A 36 1.26 8.80 -10.55
C CYS A 36 1.42 7.32 -10.94
N ARG A 37 2.49 6.66 -10.49
CA ARG A 37 2.79 5.26 -10.80
C ARG A 37 1.69 4.30 -10.37
N ILE A 38 1.09 4.51 -9.20
CA ILE A 38 0.07 3.60 -8.68
C ILE A 38 -1.33 3.87 -9.25
N LEU A 39 -1.66 5.14 -9.51
CA LEU A 39 -2.99 5.56 -9.97
C LEU A 39 -3.17 5.52 -11.48
N GLN A 40 -2.18 5.96 -12.27
CA GLN A 40 -2.30 6.04 -13.73
C GLN A 40 -2.79 4.75 -14.39
N PRO A 41 -2.24 3.55 -14.09
CA PRO A 41 -2.69 2.31 -14.74
C PRO A 41 -4.12 1.91 -14.36
N ARG A 42 -4.64 2.43 -13.24
CA ARG A 42 -5.91 2.02 -12.60
C ARG A 42 -7.00 3.07 -12.66
N THR A 43 -6.67 4.31 -13.02
CA THR A 43 -7.63 5.42 -13.05
C THR A 43 -8.34 5.44 -14.39
N GLU A 44 -9.65 5.16 -14.36
CA GLU A 44 -10.51 5.36 -15.51
C GLU A 44 -11.06 6.78 -15.55
N ILE A 45 -11.44 7.29 -14.37
CA ILE A 45 -12.02 8.62 -14.18
C ILE A 45 -11.38 9.25 -12.94
N PHE A 46 -10.84 10.46 -13.06
CA PHE A 46 -10.17 11.13 -11.93
C PHE A 46 -11.08 11.37 -10.71
N THR A 47 -12.39 11.50 -10.91
CA THR A 47 -13.37 11.66 -9.82
C THR A 47 -13.43 10.45 -8.87
N GLN A 48 -12.89 9.30 -9.26
CA GLN A 48 -12.80 8.10 -8.41
C GLN A 48 -11.57 8.11 -7.50
N ILE A 49 -10.56 8.95 -7.79
CA ILE A 49 -9.32 8.98 -7.02
C ILE A 49 -9.57 9.14 -5.52
N PRO A 50 -10.43 10.07 -5.04
CA PRO A 50 -10.60 10.26 -3.61
C PRO A 50 -11.05 9.02 -2.86
N GLU A 51 -11.97 8.23 -3.42
CA GLU A 51 -12.46 6.98 -2.81
C GLU A 51 -11.39 5.87 -2.83
N VAL A 52 -10.58 5.82 -3.88
CA VAL A 52 -9.55 4.77 -4.05
C VAL A 52 -8.35 5.00 -3.12
N VAL A 53 -8.10 6.24 -2.69
CA VAL A 53 -6.93 6.63 -1.90
C VAL A 53 -7.23 7.15 -0.49
N ASP A 54 -8.50 7.28 -0.11
CA ASP A 54 -8.98 7.68 1.23
C ASP A 54 -8.20 7.02 2.40
N PHE A 55 -7.81 5.75 2.24
CA PHE A 55 -7.10 4.98 3.24
C PHE A 55 -5.72 5.57 3.55
N LEU A 56 -5.11 6.30 2.61
CA LEU A 56 -3.84 6.97 2.83
C LEU A 56 -3.96 8.08 3.88
N ILE A 57 -5.15 8.67 4.06
CA ILE A 57 -5.41 9.68 5.09
C ILE A 57 -5.95 9.05 6.37
N ALA A 58 -6.90 8.11 6.26
CA ALA A 58 -7.50 7.47 7.40
C ALA A 58 -7.66 5.98 7.15
N LEU A 59 -7.05 5.14 7.99
CA LEU A 59 -7.27 3.70 7.95
C LEU A 59 -8.77 3.42 8.21
N PRO A 60 -9.50 2.76 7.29
CA PRO A 60 -10.89 2.37 7.55
C PRO A 60 -10.94 1.30 8.64
N GLU A 61 -12.11 1.09 9.25
CA GLU A 61 -12.34 -0.15 10.00
C GLU A 61 -12.41 -1.34 9.04
N TYR A 62 -11.81 -2.46 9.44
CA TYR A 62 -11.80 -3.71 8.70
C TYR A 62 -11.64 -4.91 9.61
N ASP A 63 -12.16 -6.04 9.13
CA ASP A 63 -12.13 -7.33 9.81
C ASP A 63 -10.88 -8.15 9.50
N ALA A 64 -10.54 -9.05 10.42
CA ALA A 64 -9.43 -9.99 10.28
C ALA A 64 -9.56 -10.89 9.04
N GLU A 65 -10.78 -11.09 8.52
CA GLU A 65 -11.05 -11.88 7.32
C GLU A 65 -10.30 -11.37 6.07
N LEU A 66 -10.01 -10.06 5.99
CA LEU A 66 -9.29 -9.48 4.85
C LEU A 66 -7.85 -10.02 4.71
N PHE A 67 -7.26 -10.52 5.80
CA PHE A 67 -5.95 -11.15 5.79
C PHE A 67 -5.94 -12.51 5.08
N THR A 68 -7.09 -13.15 4.91
CA THR A 68 -7.20 -14.44 4.22
C THR A 68 -7.29 -14.26 2.72
N ASN A 69 -6.37 -14.86 1.96
CA ASN A 69 -6.39 -14.81 0.50
C ASN A 69 -5.83 -16.09 -0.12
N LYS A 70 -6.69 -16.80 -0.88
CA LYS A 70 -6.33 -18.06 -1.54
C LYS A 70 -5.19 -17.92 -2.56
N LYS A 71 -5.12 -16.81 -3.30
CA LYS A 71 -4.09 -16.57 -4.33
C LYS A 71 -2.73 -16.30 -3.69
N SER A 72 -2.71 -15.51 -2.61
CA SER A 72 -1.53 -15.23 -1.80
C SER A 72 -1.17 -16.35 -0.81
N LYS A 73 -2.02 -17.37 -0.67
CA LYS A 73 -1.86 -18.46 0.30
C LYS A 73 -1.73 -17.96 1.74
N THR A 74 -2.59 -17.02 2.12
CA THR A 74 -2.64 -16.47 3.49
C THR A 74 -3.95 -16.84 4.16
N ASP A 75 -3.88 -17.05 5.47
CA ASP A 75 -4.98 -17.09 6.43
C ASP A 75 -4.57 -16.28 7.67
N SER A 76 -5.37 -16.29 8.74
CA SER A 76 -5.04 -15.53 9.95
C SER A 76 -3.73 -15.96 10.60
N VAL A 77 -3.39 -17.26 10.58
CA VAL A 77 -2.18 -17.80 11.21
C VAL A 77 -0.94 -17.35 10.42
N VAL A 78 -0.93 -17.58 9.11
CA VAL A 78 0.16 -17.15 8.23
C VAL A 78 0.33 -15.63 8.28
N SER A 79 -0.78 -14.88 8.32
CA SER A 79 -0.73 -13.42 8.35
C SER A 79 -0.18 -12.89 9.66
N ALA A 80 -0.53 -13.50 10.79
CA ALA A 80 0.01 -13.15 12.10
C ALA A 80 1.53 -13.38 12.14
N GLU A 81 1.97 -14.56 11.68
CA GLU A 81 3.40 -14.89 11.60
C GLU A 81 4.17 -13.92 10.72
N VAL A 82 3.63 -13.58 9.54
CA VAL A 82 4.23 -12.59 8.64
C VAL A 82 4.41 -11.24 9.33
N LEU A 83 3.37 -10.74 10.00
CA LEU A 83 3.45 -9.45 10.68
C LEU A 83 4.41 -9.51 11.89
N ASP A 84 4.49 -10.63 12.60
CA ASP A 84 5.39 -10.83 13.74
C ASP A 84 6.87 -10.66 13.36
N PHE A 85 7.27 -11.12 12.16
CA PHE A 85 8.64 -10.92 11.70
C PHE A 85 8.85 -9.66 10.88
N VAL A 86 7.84 -9.14 10.16
CA VAL A 86 7.99 -7.94 9.32
C VAL A 86 8.10 -6.68 10.16
N ILE A 87 7.27 -6.54 11.20
CA ILE A 87 7.27 -5.36 12.07
C ILE A 87 8.67 -5.04 12.63
N PRO A 88 9.36 -5.97 13.33
CA PRO A 88 10.68 -5.68 13.88
C PRO A 88 11.74 -5.40 12.81
N ALA A 89 11.64 -6.04 11.63
CA ALA A 89 12.56 -5.77 10.52
C ALA A 89 12.41 -4.33 9.99
N LEU A 90 11.17 -3.87 9.80
CA LEU A 90 10.89 -2.49 9.39
C LEU A 90 11.23 -1.48 10.50
N GLU A 91 11.01 -1.83 11.76
CA GLU A 91 11.44 -1.00 12.91
C GLU A 91 12.95 -0.83 12.98
N ALA A 92 13.72 -1.81 12.52
CA ALA A 92 15.18 -1.75 12.51
C ALA A 92 15.76 -0.95 11.33
N LEU A 93 14.93 -0.53 10.36
CA LEU A 93 15.42 0.19 9.19
C LEU A 93 16.08 1.53 9.59
N PRO A 94 17.30 1.81 9.09
CA PRO A 94 17.96 3.09 9.34
C PRO A 94 17.32 4.24 8.57
N GLN A 95 16.76 3.94 7.38
CA GLN A 95 16.12 4.91 6.49
C GLN A 95 14.81 4.33 5.97
N TRP A 96 13.80 5.19 5.81
CA TRP A 96 12.48 4.81 5.30
C TRP A 96 12.34 5.23 3.84
N THR A 97 13.06 4.55 2.96
CA THR A 97 13.01 4.75 1.50
C THR A 97 12.26 3.61 0.82
N GLU A 98 11.71 3.86 -0.38
CA GLU A 98 11.04 2.82 -1.16
C GLU A 98 11.96 1.62 -1.44
N GLU A 99 13.22 1.89 -1.77
CA GLU A 99 14.24 0.88 -2.03
C GLU A 99 14.52 0.02 -0.79
N ALA A 100 14.75 0.65 0.38
CA ALA A 100 14.99 -0.10 1.62
C ALA A 100 13.78 -0.96 2.03
N LEU A 101 12.56 -0.46 1.84
CA LEU A 101 11.33 -1.21 2.07
C LEU A 101 11.21 -2.41 1.12
N HIS A 102 11.50 -2.19 -0.17
CA HIS A 102 11.47 -3.22 -1.19
C HIS A 102 12.48 -4.33 -0.91
N GLU A 103 13.76 -3.98 -0.72
CA GLU A 103 14.83 -4.94 -0.42
C GLU A 103 14.55 -5.74 0.84
N THR A 104 14.09 -5.08 1.90
CA THR A 104 13.77 -5.74 3.17
C THR A 104 12.62 -6.73 3.00
N LEU A 105 11.48 -6.29 2.46
CA LEU A 105 10.29 -7.13 2.37
C LEU A 105 10.49 -8.29 1.38
N LEU A 106 11.12 -8.05 0.24
CA LEU A 106 11.36 -9.12 -0.73
C LEU A 106 12.49 -10.06 -0.30
N GLY A 107 13.58 -9.54 0.27
CA GLY A 107 14.66 -10.36 0.81
C GLY A 107 14.19 -11.25 1.97
N MET A 108 13.25 -10.76 2.79
CA MET A 108 12.63 -11.58 3.82
C MET A 108 11.74 -12.69 3.27
N ALA A 109 11.01 -12.43 2.18
CA ALA A 109 10.21 -13.45 1.51
C ALA A 109 11.12 -14.56 0.98
N GLU A 110 12.21 -14.17 0.30
CA GLU A 110 13.21 -15.10 -0.24
C GLU A 110 13.88 -15.93 0.86
N ALA A 111 14.40 -15.29 1.91
CA ALA A 111 15.10 -15.96 3.01
C ALA A 111 14.23 -16.95 3.80
N ARG A 112 12.90 -16.83 3.70
CA ARG A 112 11.92 -17.73 4.33
C ARG A 112 11.28 -18.70 3.35
N GLU A 113 11.76 -18.74 2.10
CA GLU A 113 11.19 -19.55 1.01
C GLU A 113 9.69 -19.27 0.77
N MET A 114 9.26 -18.04 1.05
CA MET A 114 7.89 -17.57 0.87
C MET A 114 7.73 -16.88 -0.48
N LYS A 115 6.54 -16.98 -1.08
CA LYS A 115 6.21 -16.15 -2.25
C LYS A 115 6.01 -14.70 -1.80
N ASN A 116 6.41 -13.74 -2.63
CA ASN A 116 6.18 -12.31 -2.37
C ASN A 116 4.72 -12.02 -2.04
N GLY A 117 3.76 -12.64 -2.75
CA GLY A 117 2.33 -12.46 -2.47
C GLY A 117 1.91 -12.91 -1.07
N THR A 118 2.55 -13.94 -0.51
CA THR A 118 2.28 -14.46 0.83
C THR A 118 2.76 -13.50 1.91
N LEU A 119 3.92 -12.86 1.71
CA LEU A 119 4.44 -11.86 2.65
C LEU A 119 3.77 -10.49 2.47
N LEU A 120 3.61 -10.01 1.24
CA LEU A 120 3.12 -8.66 0.97
C LEU A 120 1.62 -8.51 1.18
N TRP A 121 0.83 -9.60 1.13
CA TRP A 121 -0.61 -9.51 1.35
C TRP A 121 -0.97 -9.06 2.77
N PRO A 122 -0.48 -9.72 3.85
CA PRO A 122 -0.73 -9.26 5.22
C PRO A 122 -0.26 -7.82 5.46
N VAL A 123 0.93 -7.47 4.97
CA VAL A 123 1.47 -6.11 5.11
C VAL A 123 0.55 -5.10 4.44
N ARG A 124 0.10 -5.37 3.20
CA ARG A 124 -0.81 -4.47 2.48
C ARG A 124 -2.16 -4.31 3.17
N ILE A 125 -2.75 -5.40 3.66
CA ILE A 125 -4.04 -5.36 4.37
C ILE A 125 -3.89 -4.55 5.65
N ALA A 126 -2.84 -4.77 6.44
CA ALA A 126 -2.61 -4.01 7.66
C ALA A 126 -2.41 -2.51 7.37
N LEU A 127 -1.70 -2.15 6.29
CA LEU A 127 -1.48 -0.76 5.92
C LEU A 127 -2.73 -0.06 5.35
N ALA A 128 -3.56 -0.77 4.60
CA ALA A 128 -4.65 -0.14 3.83
C ALA A 128 -6.05 -0.42 4.37
N GLY A 129 -6.27 -1.53 5.07
CA GLY A 129 -7.61 -1.98 5.45
C GLY A 129 -8.53 -2.26 4.26
N LYS A 130 -7.99 -2.44 3.05
CA LYS A 130 -8.74 -2.63 1.80
C LYS A 130 -8.20 -3.80 0.98
N LEU A 131 -9.11 -4.54 0.33
CA LEU A 131 -8.76 -5.64 -0.60
C LEU A 131 -8.14 -5.13 -1.90
N VAL A 132 -8.66 -4.00 -2.38
CA VAL A 132 -8.27 -3.36 -3.64
C VAL A 132 -7.64 -2.02 -3.32
N THR A 133 -6.39 -1.86 -3.73
CA THR A 133 -5.58 -0.66 -3.52
C THR A 133 -4.90 -0.29 -4.85
N PRO A 134 -4.62 1.00 -5.11
CA PRO A 134 -3.92 1.39 -6.32
C PRO A 134 -2.43 0.99 -6.29
N GLY A 135 -1.82 0.92 -5.10
CA GLY A 135 -0.42 0.51 -4.90
C GLY A 135 -0.27 -0.82 -4.17
N GLY A 136 0.95 -1.37 -4.16
CA GLY A 136 1.35 -2.50 -3.33
C GLY A 136 1.72 -2.07 -1.92
N ALA A 137 2.16 -3.02 -1.09
CA ALA A 137 2.54 -2.75 0.29
C ALA A 137 3.70 -1.72 0.40
N ILE A 138 4.65 -1.79 -0.54
CA ILE A 138 5.86 -0.95 -0.54
C ILE A 138 5.51 0.50 -0.86
N GLU A 139 4.75 0.74 -1.94
CA GLU A 139 4.34 2.11 -2.31
C GLU A 139 3.45 2.72 -1.22
N ILE A 140 2.55 1.93 -0.65
CA ILE A 140 1.67 2.39 0.45
C ILE A 140 2.51 2.74 1.69
N ALA A 141 3.44 1.87 2.10
CA ALA A 141 4.31 2.14 3.26
C ALA A 141 5.19 3.38 3.03
N THR A 142 5.61 3.62 1.79
CA THR A 142 6.39 4.81 1.42
C THR A 142 5.53 6.07 1.54
N LEU A 143 4.32 6.07 0.99
CA LEU A 143 3.38 7.21 1.04
C LEU A 143 2.92 7.54 2.46
N LEU A 144 2.67 6.53 3.30
CA LEU A 144 2.26 6.70 4.69
C LEU A 144 3.42 7.18 5.59
N GLY A 145 4.66 6.85 5.21
CA GLY A 145 5.83 7.05 6.06
C GLY A 145 5.92 6.07 7.22
N ARG A 146 7.01 6.17 7.98
CA ARG A 146 7.41 5.19 9.01
C ARG A 146 6.41 5.06 10.16
N GLU A 147 6.09 6.17 10.81
CA GLU A 147 5.30 6.16 12.05
C GLU A 147 3.91 5.58 11.82
N GLU A 148 3.22 6.06 10.79
CA GLU A 148 1.87 5.60 10.47
C GLU A 148 1.88 4.15 9.97
N SER A 149 2.83 3.78 9.11
CA SER A 149 2.96 2.39 8.65
C SER A 149 3.13 1.41 9.81
N LEU A 150 4.04 1.69 10.74
CA LEU A 150 4.29 0.82 11.90
C LEU A 150 3.09 0.77 12.85
N ARG A 151 2.41 1.90 13.08
CA ARG A 151 1.18 1.93 13.87
C ARG A 151 0.11 1.01 13.26
N ARG A 152 -0.10 1.10 11.96
CA ARG A 152 -1.09 0.29 11.23
C ARG A 152 -0.72 -1.19 11.19
N LEU A 153 0.56 -1.52 11.00
CA LEU A 153 1.03 -2.91 11.04
C LEU A 153 0.79 -3.55 12.41
N LYS A 154 1.09 -2.85 13.51
CA LYS A 154 0.83 -3.32 14.88
C LYS A 154 -0.66 -3.47 15.16
N LEU A 155 -1.49 -2.54 14.70
CA LEU A 155 -2.94 -2.64 14.82
C LEU A 155 -3.47 -3.85 14.05
N GLY A 156 -3.03 -4.04 12.80
CA GLY A 156 -3.34 -5.21 11.99
C GLY A 156 -2.94 -6.51 12.68
N ARG A 157 -1.76 -6.54 13.31
CA ARG A 157 -1.29 -7.69 14.09
C ARG A 157 -2.15 -7.96 15.32
N SER A 158 -2.65 -6.95 16.02
CA SER A 158 -3.53 -7.13 17.18
C SER A 158 -4.95 -7.60 16.82
N LYS A 159 -5.36 -7.47 15.55
CA LYS A 159 -6.64 -7.98 15.05
C LYS A 159 -6.59 -9.49 14.72
N LEU A 160 -5.39 -10.08 14.65
CA LEU A 160 -5.12 -11.48 14.29
C LEU A 160 -4.77 -12.32 15.54
#